data_AF-A0A926KRI2-F1
#
_entry.id   AF-A0A926KRI2-F1
#
_cell.length_a   1.000
_cell.length_b   1.000
_cell.length_c   1.000
_cell.angle_alpha   90.00
_cell.angle_beta   90.00
_cell.angle_gamma   90.00
#
_symmetry.space_group_name_H-M   'P 1'
#
loop_
_entity.id
_entity.type
_entity.pdbx_description
1 polymer ?
#
loop_
_entity_poly.entity_id
_entity_poly.type
_entity_poly.pdbx_seq_one_letter_code
_entity_poly.pdbx_strand_id
1 'polypeptide(L)' 'MIHCEVLEVVEPHRLSYSWDSGGENTTIIWTLQENKDGTVHQHLDQTGFNKVQALGGAKYGWTSMCGQLEKVLVEL' A
#
# COMPACT_ATOMS: atom_id res chain seq x y z
N MET A 1 10.44 2.59 -14.40
CA MET A 1 9.66 3.82 -14.09
C MET A 1 8.28 3.34 -13.67
N ILE A 2 7.71 3.97 -12.64
CA ILE A 2 6.38 3.63 -12.11
C ILE A 2 5.48 4.83 -12.38
N HIS A 3 4.30 4.59 -12.92
CA HIS A 3 3.26 5.61 -13.08
C HIS A 3 2.12 5.31 -12.12
N CYS A 4 1.70 6.35 -11.40
CA CYS A 4 0.60 6.26 -10.43
C CYS A 4 -0.36 7.42 -10.64
N GLU A 5 -1.65 7.15 -10.41
CA GLU A 5 -2.72 8.14 -10.40
C GLU A 5 -3.56 7.94 -9.14
N VAL A 6 -3.87 9.03 -8.43
CA VAL A 6 -4.75 8.98 -7.25
C VAL A 6 -6.17 8.72 -7.71
N LEU A 7 -6.80 7.70 -7.15
CA LEU A 7 -8.17 7.30 -7.49
C LEU A 7 -9.18 7.74 -6.43
N GLU A 8 -8.79 7.68 -5.15
CA GLU A 8 -9.66 8.02 -4.03
C GLU A 8 -8.84 8.52 -2.83
N VAL A 9 -9.33 9.55 -2.15
CA VAL A 9 -8.83 10.03 -0.86
C VAL A 9 -10.01 10.25 0.07
N VAL A 10 -10.07 9.46 1.15
CA VAL A 10 -11.05 9.61 2.23
C VAL A 10 -10.26 9.77 3.52
N GLU A 11 -10.07 11.01 3.96
CA GLU A 11 -9.27 11.30 5.16
C GLU A 11 -10.03 10.93 6.45
N PRO A 12 -9.35 10.34 7.46
CA PRO A 12 -8.00 9.76 7.45
C PRO A 12 -7.99 8.27 7.05
N HIS A 13 -9.12 7.71 6.64
CA HIS A 13 -9.37 6.26 6.65
C HIS A 13 -8.91 5.50 5.41
N ARG A 14 -8.84 6.12 4.23
CA ARG A 14 -8.62 5.38 2.99
C ARG A 14 -7.92 6.19 1.92
N LEU A 15 -7.00 5.54 1.22
CA LEU A 15 -6.30 6.07 0.06
C LEU A 15 -6.22 4.99 -1.00
N SER A 16 -6.62 5.30 -2.24
CA SER A 16 -6.45 4.39 -3.38
C SER A 16 -5.75 5.09 -4.54
N TYR A 17 -4.87 4.35 -5.21
CA TYR A 17 -4.16 4.82 -6.39
C TYR A 17 -3.81 3.67 -7.34
N SER A 18 -3.69 3.99 -8.62
CA SER A 18 -3.16 3.06 -9.62
C SER A 18 -1.65 2.89 -9.48
N TRP A 19 -1.15 1.75 -9.93
CA TRP A 19 0.26 1.43 -9.95
C TRP A 19 0.59 0.66 -11.22
N ASP A 20 1.18 1.37 -12.18
CA ASP A 20 1.68 0.82 -13.43
C ASP A 20 3.21 0.69 -13.37
N SER A 21 3.68 -0.56 -13.40
CA SER A 21 5.11 -0.86 -13.39
C SER A 21 5.41 -1.99 -14.38
N GLY A 22 6.13 -1.67 -15.45
CA GLY A 22 6.62 -2.67 -16.41
C GLY A 22 5.49 -3.40 -17.14
N GLY A 23 4.40 -2.69 -17.46
CA GLY A 23 3.21 -3.25 -18.11
C GLY A 23 2.38 -4.14 -17.19
N GLU A 24 2.56 -4.00 -15.88
CA GLU A 24 1.68 -4.56 -14.85
C GLU A 24 0.87 -3.42 -14.26
N ASN A 25 -0.43 -3.36 -14.56
CA ASN A 25 -1.33 -2.32 -14.08
C ASN A 25 -2.15 -2.87 -12.92
N THR A 26 -1.95 -2.30 -11.73
CA THR A 26 -2.54 -2.76 -10.48
C THR A 26 -3.17 -1.58 -9.74
N THR A 27 -4.02 -1.88 -8.76
CA THR A 27 -4.58 -0.87 -7.86
C THR A 27 -4.12 -1.15 -6.44
N ILE A 28 -3.66 -0.12 -5.76
CA ILE A 28 -3.32 -0.16 -4.34
C ILE A 28 -4.40 0.56 -3.55
N ILE A 29 -4.77 -0.03 -2.42
CA ILE A 29 -5.68 0.53 -1.43
C ILE A 29 -5.01 0.43 -0.06
N TRP A 30 -4.91 1.58 0.61
CA TRP A 30 -4.58 1.67 2.02
C TRP A 30 -5.86 1.91 2.79
N THR A 31 -6.01 1.19 3.91
CA THR A 31 -7.08 1.44 4.89
C THR A 31 -6.46 1.63 6.26
N LEU A 32 -6.87 2.66 6.97
CA LEU A 32 -6.50 2.93 8.36
C LEU A 32 -7.73 2.75 9.26
N GLN A 33 -7.58 1.91 10.28
CA GLN A 33 -8.59 1.65 11.28
C GLN A 33 -8.01 1.93 12.66
N GLU A 34 -8.60 2.89 13.38
CA GLU A 34 -8.28 3.14 14.78
C GLU A 34 -9.02 2.10 15.66
N ASN A 35 -8.27 1.48 16.56
CA ASN A 35 -8.79 0.54 17.54
C ASN A 35 -9.16 1.25 18.84
N LYS A 36 -9.91 0.54 19.69
CA LYS A 36 -10.33 1.05 21.02
C LYS A 36 -9.17 1.37 21.96
N ASP A 37 -8.00 0.76 21.77
CA ASP A 37 -6.79 1.00 22.55
C ASP A 37 -5.92 2.14 22.00
N GLY A 38 -6.40 2.85 20.97
CA GLY A 38 -5.69 3.95 20.31
C GLY A 38 -4.65 3.49 19.30
N THR A 39 -4.47 2.17 19.09
CA THR A 39 -3.59 1.68 18.01
C THR A 39 -4.27 1.87 16.65
N VAL A 40 -3.49 2.26 15.64
CA VAL A 40 -3.98 2.34 14.25
C VAL A 40 -3.51 1.11 13.48
N HIS A 41 -4.46 0.29 13.05
CA HIS A 41 -4.20 -0.77 12.10
C HIS A 41 -4.18 -0.21 10.68
N GLN A 42 -3.05 -0.39 10.02
CA GLN A 42 -2.90 -0.15 8.59
C GLN A 42 -3.09 -1.47 7.84
N HIS A 43 -3.80 -1.42 6.72
CA HIS A 43 -3.94 -2.53 5.79
C HIS A 43 -3.64 -2.04 4.37
N LEU A 44 -2.76 -2.75 3.66
CA LEU A 44 -2.47 -2.56 2.24
C LEU A 44 -3.02 -3.74 1.47
N ASP A 45 -3.86 -3.44 0.48
CA ASP A 45 -4.29 -4.39 -0.54
C ASP A 45 -3.78 -3.90 -1.90
N GLN A 46 -3.15 -4.80 -2.66
CA GLN A 46 -2.78 -4.55 -4.06
C GLN A 46 -3.37 -5.65 -4.95
N THR A 47 -4.24 -5.24 -5.88
CA THR A 47 -4.96 -6.15 -6.80
C THR A 47 -4.66 -5.85 -8.26
N GLY A 48 -5.04 -6.78 -9.14
CA GLY A 48 -4.87 -6.64 -10.60
C GLY A 48 -3.61 -7.28 -11.17
N PHE A 49 -2.88 -8.07 -10.37
CA PHE A 49 -1.72 -8.81 -10.87
C PHE A 49 -2.12 -9.88 -11.90
N ASN A 50 -1.46 -9.83 -13.05
CA ASN A 50 -1.53 -10.81 -14.13
C ASN A 50 -0.30 -11.73 -14.15
N LYS A 51 0.80 -11.35 -13.48
CA LYS A 51 2.05 -12.12 -13.41
C LYS A 51 2.36 -12.54 -11.98
N VAL A 52 2.57 -13.84 -11.76
CA VAL A 52 2.96 -14.41 -10.45
C VAL A 52 4.26 -13.80 -9.93
N GLN A 53 5.23 -13.55 -10.81
CA GLN A 53 6.50 -12.91 -10.45
C GLN A 53 6.29 -11.47 -9.95
N ALA A 54 5.37 -10.71 -10.57
CA ALA A 54 5.05 -9.36 -10.15
C ALA A 54 4.41 -9.34 -8.76
N LEU A 55 3.47 -10.26 -8.49
CA LEU A 55 2.90 -10.46 -7.16
C LEU A 55 3.97 -10.79 -6.12
N GLY A 56 4.91 -11.70 -6.44
CA GLY A 56 6.02 -12.05 -5.56
C GLY A 56 6.92 -10.85 -5.24
N GLY A 57 7.29 -10.08 -6.26
CA GLY A 57 8.08 -8.86 -6.10
C GLY A 57 7.37 -7.80 -5.27
N ALA A 58 6.08 -7.58 -5.50
CA ALA A 58 5.27 -6.64 -4.74
C ALA A 58 5.16 -7.06 -3.26
N LYS A 59 4.92 -8.34 -2.97
CA LYS A 59 4.90 -8.85 -1.59
C LYS A 59 6.21 -8.57 -0.87
N TYR A 60 7.35 -8.87 -1.49
CA TYR A 60 8.66 -8.59 -0.91
C TYR A 60 8.89 -7.09 -0.70
N GLY A 61 8.60 -6.28 -1.71
CA GLY A 61 8.77 -4.83 -1.67
C GLY A 61 7.94 -4.18 -0.57
N TRP A 62 6.63 -4.44 -0.53
CA TRP A 62 5.73 -3.85 0.47
C TRP A 62 6.05 -4.32 1.88
N THR A 63 6.43 -5.58 2.08
CA THR A 63 6.87 -6.06 3.41
C THR A 63 8.07 -5.26 3.92
N SER A 64 9.05 -5.00 3.05
CA SER A 64 10.22 -4.18 3.39
C SER A 64 9.85 -2.71 3.65
N MET A 65 8.96 -2.13 2.84
CA MET A 65 8.50 -0.74 3.02
C MET A 65 7.71 -0.57 4.31
N CYS A 66 6.81 -1.49 4.66
CA CYS A 66 6.07 -1.43 5.93
C CYS A 66 7.02 -1.50 7.13
N GLY A 67 8.04 -2.35 7.09
CA GLY A 67 9.07 -2.40 8.14
C GLY A 67 9.93 -1.11 8.24
N GLN A 68 10.01 -0.31 7.18
CA GLN A 68 10.64 1.02 7.24
C GLN A 68 9.67 2.08 7.77
N LEU A 69 8.39 1.99 7.40
CA LEU A 69 7.34 2.87 7.92
C LEU A 69 7.25 2.78 9.44
N GLU A 70 7.28 1.57 10.00
CA GLU A 70 7.31 1.36 11.46
C GLU A 70 8.45 2.12 12.15
N LYS A 71 9.64 2.17 11.54
CA LYS A 71 10.80 2.88 12.13
C LYS A 71 10.57 4.39 12.14
N VAL A 72 10.08 4.94 11.03
CA VAL A 72 9.80 6.39 10.94
C VAL A 72 8.70 6.79 11.92
N LEU A 73 7.69 5.94 12.12
CA LEU A 73 6.61 6.21 13.08
C LEU A 73 7.10 6.23 14.54
N VAL A 74 8.18 5.53 14.87
CA VAL A 74 8.79 5.56 16.22
C VAL A 74 9.63 6.82 16.45
N GLU A 75 10.06 7.49 15.38
CA GLU A 75 10.82 8.75 15.46
C GLU A 75 9.93 10.01 15.56
N LEU A 76 8.61 9.86 15.40
CA LEU A 76 7.61 10.92 15.54
C LEU A 76 7.19 11.12 17.01
#